data_AF-A0AAW1LVP0-F1
#
_entry.id   AF-A0AAW1LVP0-F1
#
_cell.length_a   1.000
_cell.length_b   1.000
_cell.length_c   1.000
_cell.angle_alpha   90.00
_cell.angle_beta   90.00
_cell.angle_gamma   90.00
#
_symmetry.space_group_name_H-M   'P 1'
#
loop_
_entity.id
_entity.type
_entity.pdbx_description
1 polymer ?
#
loop_
_entity_poly.entity_id
_entity_poly.type
_entity_poly.pdbx_seq_one_letter_code
_entity_poly.pdbx_strand_id
1 'polypeptide(L)'
;MSNTVSIVVIFVLAAVVYVHSRSVSDNFKLWRKQQAATKRFNCEPRPRSFLASTMFEELKNDNDTTPSEAILHRCDSQSGCCHGKGVCTMLKTTPNAVAKNKEHRQLKNK
;
A
#
# COMPACT_ATOMS: atom_id res chain seq x y z
N MET A 1 -17.57 13.25 60.02
CA MET A 1 -16.41 13.59 59.17
C MET A 1 -15.88 12.41 58.34
N SER A 2 -15.95 11.15 58.80
CA SER A 2 -15.45 10.00 58.02
C SER A 2 -16.23 9.75 56.71
N ASN A 3 -17.57 9.78 56.75
CA ASN A 3 -18.41 9.42 55.60
C ASN A 3 -18.31 10.40 54.42
N THR A 4 -18.13 11.70 54.68
CA THR A 4 -17.97 12.72 53.63
C THR A 4 -16.65 12.56 52.86
N VAL A 5 -15.57 12.17 53.53
CA VAL A 5 -14.28 11.92 52.88
C VAL A 5 -14.35 10.68 51.99
N SER A 6 -14.99 9.60 52.46
CA SER A 6 -15.17 8.38 51.66
C SER A 6 -15.99 8.63 50.39
N ILE A 7 -17.06 9.43 50.46
CA ILE A 7 -17.89 9.77 49.30
C ILE A 7 -17.08 10.53 48.24
N VAL A 8 -16.29 11.54 48.65
CA VAL A 8 -15.45 12.32 47.72
C VAL A 8 -14.42 11.42 47.03
N VAL A 9 -13.77 10.50 47.77
CA VAL A 9 -12.81 9.56 47.20
C VAL A 9 -13.46 8.65 46.15
N ILE A 10 -14.68 8.16 46.41
CA ILE A 10 -15.41 7.31 45.45
C ILE A 10 -15.73 8.09 44.17
N PHE A 11 -16.19 9.35 44.27
CA PHE A 11 -16.48 10.18 43.10
C PHE A 11 -15.22 10.46 42.26
N VAL A 12 -14.08 10.73 42.90
CA VAL A 12 -12.81 10.96 42.20
C VAL A 12 -12.38 9.68 41.47
N LEU A 13 -12.44 8.52 42.12
CA LEU A 13 -12.09 7.24 41.50
C LEU A 13 -13.02 6.91 40.32
N ALA A 14 -14.32 7.12 40.47
CA ALA A 14 -15.29 6.91 39.40
C ALA A 14 -15.01 7.83 38.19
N ALA A 15 -14.67 9.10 38.44
CA ALA A 15 -14.28 10.04 37.38
C ALA A 15 -13.01 9.59 36.65
N VAL A 16 -11.99 9.13 37.37
CA VAL A 16 -10.74 8.62 36.78
C VAL A 16 -11.01 7.39 35.91
N VAL A 17 -11.79 6.42 36.40
CA VAL A 17 -12.19 5.22 35.64
C VAL A 17 -13.01 5.60 34.40
N TYR A 18 -13.91 6.58 34.51
CA TYR A 18 -14.69 7.07 33.38
C TYR A 18 -13.84 7.70 32.28
N VAL A 19 -12.88 8.56 32.65
CA VAL A 19 -11.96 9.18 31.69
C VAL A 19 -11.04 8.13 31.04
N HIS A 20 -10.52 7.17 31.82
CA HIS A 20 -9.70 6.09 31.29
C HIS A 20 -10.46 5.19 30.32
N SER A 21 -11.69 4.78 30.65
CA SER A 21 -12.49 3.93 29.79
C SER A 21 -12.86 4.59 28.46
N ARG A 22 -13.16 5.89 28.45
CA ARG A 22 -13.34 6.66 27.20
C ARG A 22 -12.06 6.71 26.37
N SER A 23 -10.92 7.03 26.98
CA SER A 23 -9.63 7.09 26.29
C SER A 23 -9.24 5.74 25.66
N VAL A 24 -9.46 4.62 26.37
CA VAL A 24 -9.20 3.28 25.84
C VAL A 24 -10.12 2.96 24.64
N SER A 25 -11.39 3.35 24.70
CA SER A 25 -12.35 3.15 23.61
C SER A 25 -11.95 3.88 22.32
N ASP A 26 -11.53 5.14 22.42
CA ASP A 26 -11.13 5.95 21.27
C ASP A 26 -9.82 5.45 20.65
N ASN A 27 -8.82 5.11 21.48
CA ASN A 27 -7.57 4.50 21.02
C ASN A 27 -7.80 3.14 20.34
N PHE A 28 -8.71 2.32 20.89
CA PHE A 28 -9.06 1.03 20.28
C PHE A 28 -9.78 1.21 18.93
N LYS A 29 -10.61 2.24 18.80
CA LYS A 29 -11.27 2.59 17.52
C LYS A 29 -10.26 3.06 16.48
N LEU A 30 -9.29 3.89 16.86
CA LEU A 30 -8.19 4.31 15.99
C LEU A 30 -7.33 3.13 15.56
N TRP A 31 -6.94 2.26 16.49
CA TRP A 31 -6.19 1.04 16.20
C TRP A 31 -6.93 0.13 15.20
N ARG A 32 -8.24 -0.08 15.38
CA ARG A 32 -9.05 -0.85 14.42
C ARG A 32 -9.10 -0.22 13.04
N LYS A 33 -9.22 1.12 12.95
CA LYS A 33 -9.18 1.83 11.67
C LYS A 33 -7.82 1.68 10.99
N GLN A 34 -6.73 1.79 11.75
CA GLN A 34 -5.38 1.61 11.25
C GLN A 34 -5.16 0.18 10.75
N GLN A 35 -5.54 -0.83 11.53
CA GLN A 35 -5.53 -2.24 11.12
C GLN A 35 -6.32 -2.47 9.83
N ALA A 36 -7.52 -1.91 9.71
CA ALA A 36 -8.34 -2.03 8.51
C ALA A 36 -7.69 -1.35 7.28
N ALA A 37 -7.01 -0.21 7.48
CA ALA A 37 -6.24 0.44 6.43
C ALA A 37 -5.04 -0.42 6.01
N THR A 38 -4.23 -0.91 6.96
CA THR A 38 -3.06 -1.77 6.69
C THR A 38 -3.45 -3.05 5.96
N LYS A 39 -4.60 -3.67 6.27
CA LYS A 39 -5.11 -4.84 5.53
C LYS A 39 -5.39 -4.57 4.05
N ARG A 40 -5.60 -3.31 3.65
CA ARG A 40 -5.76 -2.93 2.24
C ARG A 40 -4.42 -2.78 1.51
N PHE A 41 -3.31 -2.75 2.25
CA PHE A 41 -1.95 -2.68 1.72
C PHE A 41 -1.31 -4.07 1.71
N ASN A 42 -2.01 -5.09 1.23
CA ASN A 42 -1.36 -6.37 0.93
C ASN A 42 -0.44 -6.23 -0.29
N CYS A 43 0.63 -7.02 -0.34
CA CYS A 43 1.50 -7.16 -1.51
C CYS A 43 0.70 -7.72 -2.70
N GLU A 44 0.26 -6.81 -3.57
CA GLU A 44 -0.47 -7.10 -4.81
C GLU A 44 0.06 -6.19 -5.93
N PRO A 45 0.00 -6.60 -7.22
CA PRO A 45 0.39 -5.73 -8.32
C PRO A 45 -0.44 -4.43 -8.32
N ARG A 46 0.23 -3.27 -8.20
CA ARG A 46 -0.42 -1.95 -8.22
C ARG A 46 -0.09 -1.20 -9.51
N PRO A 47 -1.04 -0.46 -10.09
CA PRO A 47 -0.78 0.38 -11.26
C PRO A 47 0.17 1.51 -10.88
N ARG A 48 1.21 1.73 -11.70
CA ARG A 48 2.09 2.89 -11.63
C ARG A 48 2.37 3.43 -13.01
N SER A 49 2.49 4.74 -13.12
CA SER A 49 2.97 5.39 -14.34
C SER A 49 4.48 5.25 -14.43
N PHE A 50 4.94 5.04 -15.65
CA PHE A 50 6.35 5.01 -15.98
C PHE A 50 6.56 5.73 -17.30
N LEU A 51 7.62 6.52 -17.36
CA LEU A 51 8.04 7.18 -18.58
C LEU A 51 8.62 6.15 -19.55
N ALA A 52 8.21 6.20 -20.81
CA ALA A 52 8.71 5.31 -21.86
C ALA A 52 10.24 5.41 -21.97
N SER A 53 10.80 6.62 -21.85
CA SER A 53 12.24 6.89 -21.83
C SER A 53 13.00 6.21 -20.67
N THR A 54 12.34 5.92 -19.55
CA THR A 54 12.94 5.19 -18.42
C THR A 54 12.88 3.67 -18.61
N MET A 55 11.97 3.19 -19.46
CA MET A 55 11.77 1.76 -19.74
C MET A 55 12.56 1.27 -20.94
N PHE A 56 12.73 2.14 -21.93
CA PHE A 56 13.38 1.84 -23.20
C PHE A 56 14.48 2.85 -23.44
N GLU A 57 15.73 2.40 -23.33
CA GLU A 57 16.90 3.25 -23.51
C GLU A 57 16.97 3.89 -24.90
N GLU A 58 16.43 3.20 -25.92
CA GLU A 58 16.28 3.67 -27.29
C GLU A 58 15.46 4.97 -27.39
N LEU A 59 14.52 5.20 -26.46
CA LEU A 59 13.62 6.35 -26.45
C LEU A 59 14.10 7.46 -25.52
N LYS A 60 15.29 7.33 -24.91
CA LYS A 60 15.79 8.29 -23.90
C LYS A 60 15.98 9.71 -24.46
N ASN A 61 16.33 9.81 -25.74
CA ASN A 61 16.55 11.08 -26.45
C ASN A 61 15.39 11.42 -27.41
N ASP A 62 14.33 10.61 -27.43
CA ASP A 62 13.20 10.81 -28.32
C ASP A 62 12.10 11.61 -27.60
N ASN A 63 11.93 12.87 -28.03
CA ASN A 63 10.93 13.77 -27.46
C ASN A 63 9.52 13.55 -28.04
N ASP A 64 9.38 12.77 -29.12
CA ASP A 64 8.13 12.60 -29.86
C ASP A 64 7.41 11.28 -29.55
N THR A 65 7.87 10.54 -28.53
CA THR A 65 7.22 9.31 -28.10
C THR A 65 5.84 9.60 -27.50
N THR A 66 4.78 9.21 -28.22
CA THR A 66 3.39 9.30 -27.75
C THR A 66 2.76 7.90 -27.68
N PRO A 67 2.28 7.44 -26.51
CA PRO A 67 2.28 8.15 -25.22
C PRO A 67 3.67 8.14 -24.57
N SER A 68 4.03 9.24 -23.90
CA SER A 68 5.29 9.38 -23.16
C SER A 68 5.31 8.58 -21.86
N GLU A 69 4.13 8.18 -21.36
CA GLU A 69 3.95 7.38 -20.17
C GLU A 69 3.07 6.15 -20.42
N ALA A 70 3.37 5.07 -19.70
CA ALA A 70 2.56 3.87 -19.67
C ALA A 70 2.22 3.49 -18.22
N ILE A 71 1.00 3.00 -18.01
CA ILE A 71 0.57 2.46 -16.71
C ILE A 71 0.85 0.97 -16.70
N LEU A 72 1.77 0.52 -15.85
CA LEU A 72 2.06 -0.89 -15.63
C LEU A 72 1.70 -1.32 -14.21
N HIS A 73 1.20 -2.55 -14.08
CA HIS A 73 1.00 -3.18 -12.78
C HIS A 73 2.30 -3.84 -12.32
N ARG A 74 2.86 -3.39 -11.19
CA ARG A 74 4.16 -3.87 -10.68
C ARG A 74 4.06 -4.26 -9.19
N CYS A 75 4.83 -5.28 -8.82
CA CYS A 75 5.20 -5.51 -7.42
C CYS A 75 6.61 -4.97 -7.20
N ASP A 76 6.76 -4.03 -6.27
CA ASP A 76 8.04 -3.55 -5.78
C ASP A 76 7.96 -3.31 -4.26
N SER A 77 9.04 -2.80 -3.67
CA SER A 77 9.14 -2.52 -2.23
C SER A 77 8.09 -1.54 -1.69
N GLN A 78 7.41 -0.79 -2.57
CA GLN A 78 6.34 0.14 -2.24
C GLN A 78 4.94 -0.39 -2.61
N SER A 79 4.83 -1.58 -3.24
CA SER A 79 3.53 -2.12 -3.72
C SER A 79 2.66 -2.74 -2.61
N GLY A 80 3.08 -2.64 -1.35
CA GLY A 80 2.31 -3.08 -0.19
C GLY A 80 3.19 -3.67 0.90
N CYS A 81 2.53 -4.15 1.95
CA CYS A 81 3.14 -4.86 3.07
C CYS A 81 3.05 -6.37 2.84
N CYS A 82 4.14 -7.07 3.18
CA CYS A 82 4.16 -8.52 3.28
C CYS A 82 3.81 -8.95 4.72
N HIS A 83 3.20 -10.13 4.88
CA HIS A 83 3.14 -10.75 6.19
C HIS A 83 4.55 -11.22 6.59
N GLY A 84 5.17 -10.55 7.57
CA GLY A 84 6.52 -10.85 8.04
C GLY A 84 7.62 -9.94 7.44
N LYS A 85 8.87 -10.42 7.43
CA LYS A 85 10.06 -9.65 7.01
C LYS A 85 10.37 -9.71 5.50
N GLY A 86 9.37 -10.04 4.67
CA GLY A 86 9.54 -10.21 3.23
C GLY A 86 9.48 -8.89 2.46
N VAL A 87 10.14 -8.84 1.30
CA VAL A 87 9.98 -7.76 0.30
C VAL A 87 8.97 -8.23 -0.75
N CYS A 88 8.06 -7.35 -1.15
CA CYS A 88 7.09 -7.64 -2.20
C CYS A 88 7.81 -7.73 -3.56
N THR A 89 7.91 -8.94 -4.11
CA THR A 89 8.59 -9.21 -5.39
C THR A 89 7.66 -9.91 -6.37
N MET A 90 7.93 -9.76 -7.66
CA MET A 90 7.15 -10.43 -8.70
C MET A 90 7.51 -11.92 -8.77
N LEU A 91 6.50 -12.79 -8.66
CA LEU A 91 6.64 -14.24 -8.85
C LEU A 91 6.43 -14.66 -10.30
N LYS A 92 5.55 -13.97 -11.03
CA LYS A 92 5.23 -14.25 -12.44
C LYS A 92 5.00 -12.93 -13.17
N THR A 93 5.62 -12.78 -14.32
CA THR A 93 5.34 -11.71 -15.26
C THR A 93 4.59 -12.33 -16.44
N THR A 94 3.46 -11.73 -16.82
CA THR A 94 2.89 -12.01 -18.13
C THR A 94 3.69 -11.22 -19.16
N PRO A 95 4.40 -11.87 -20.09
CA PRO A 95 4.98 -11.14 -21.20
C PRO A 95 3.81 -10.52 -21.95
N ASN A 96 3.82 -9.19 -22.06
CA ASN A 96 2.90 -8.45 -22.91
C ASN A 96 2.77 -9.17 -24.25
N ALA A 97 1.54 -9.28 -24.77
CA ALA A 97 1.21 -9.88 -26.07
C ALA A 97 2.00 -9.29 -27.26
N VAL A 98 2.77 -8.22 -27.03
CA VAL A 98 3.71 -7.60 -27.98
C VAL A 98 4.92 -8.51 -28.30
N ALA A 99 5.35 -9.40 -27.39
CA ALA A 99 6.48 -10.30 -27.67
C ALA A 99 6.16 -11.32 -28.78
N LYS A 100 4.87 -11.68 -28.97
CA LYS A 100 4.45 -12.57 -30.06
C LYS A 100 4.51 -11.92 -31.45
N ASN A 101 4.63 -10.60 -31.54
CA ASN A 101 4.64 -9.90 -32.82
C ASN A 101 6.04 -9.70 -33.42
N LYS A 102 7.11 -9.90 -32.63
CA LYS A 102 8.50 -9.85 -33.13
C LYS A 102 8.92 -11.14 -33.84
N GLU A 103 8.44 -12.32 -33.40
CA GLU A 103 8.71 -13.58 -34.11
C GLU A 103 7.99 -13.66 -35.47
N HIS A 104 6.78 -13.10 -35.59
CA HIS A 104 6.07 -13.12 -36.87
C HIS A 104 6.62 -12.14 -37.92
N ARG A 105 7.42 -11.13 -37.53
CA ARG A 105 8.09 -10.23 -38.49
C ARG A 105 9.43 -10.78 -39.01
N GLN A 106 10.13 -11.60 -38.23
CA GLN A 106 11.38 -12.22 -38.65
C GLN A 106 11.16 -13.38 -39.65
N LEU A 107 9.97 -13.98 -39.68
CA LEU A 107 9.62 -15.06 -40.61
C LEU A 107 9.05 -14.59 -41.97
N LYS A 108 8.86 -13.29 -42.19
CA LYS A 108 8.36 -12.74 -43.47
C LYS A 108 9.45 -12.12 -44.36
N ASN A 109 10.69 -12.06 -43.89
CA ASN A 109 11.83 -11.51 -44.65
C ASN A 109 12.88 -12.59 -44.98
N LYS A 110 12.47 -13.84 -45.13
CA LYS A 110 13.33 -14.92 -45.61
C LYS A 110 12.66 -15.68 -46.74
#